data_AF-A0A2W6RES3-F1
#
_entry.id   AF-A0A2W6RES3-F1
#
_cell.length_a   1.000
_cell.length_b   1.000
_cell.length_c   1.000
_cell.angle_alpha   90.00
_cell.angle_beta   90.00
_cell.angle_gamma   90.00
#
_symmetry.space_group_name_H-M   'P 1'
#
loop_
_entity.id
_entity.type
_entity.pdbx_description
1 polymer ?
#
loop_
_entity_poly.entity_id
_entity_poly.type
_entity_poly.pdbx_seq_one_letter_code
_entity_poly.pdbx_strand_id
1 'polypeptide(L)'
;NNKSGGVGIESLIISDDIYNQTSQTKFIPIVMEYDNDGNPLVPTFVKTRIFIDLSNENDFEENYEKLIRNIYNKPLSKRPPIGKMPIHLLDDGPIYLLTANKVSTLKNSLINNKPNSKLLIKDYLNTFIDALLSFKIDSRSLDHSNFIDKVEKSIDDLQALKNDFLDFINVICKFSSESFENDIFDFFENLLQTFEDNDILLVSGNSLDSLSHDNFKFFLYDLFLSIISTLIKYEKFEEISILVKNNFIISRKSGKTDVVNFVKFRTYNYTLNEFKNRSINPKRISVVADKIKQYATIMNFKDLKEADLLLYYLSLFYPGKNQFFKYWFPETSCYNSFDVTILPKIISKRFFEKVKIIFNVNLPD
;
A
#
# COMPACT_ATOMS: atom_id res chain seq x y z
N ASN A 1 72.24 -37.32 -40.51
CA ASN A 1 71.38 -36.32 -39.84
C ASN A 1 70.11 -36.98 -39.34
N ASN A 2 70.06 -37.24 -38.03
CA ASN A 2 68.87 -37.69 -37.31
C ASN A 2 67.79 -36.59 -37.33
N LYS A 3 66.60 -36.92 -37.84
CA LYS A 3 65.35 -36.22 -37.47
C LYS A 3 64.25 -37.25 -37.27
N SER A 4 64.17 -37.72 -36.04
CA SER A 4 63.01 -38.38 -35.44
C SER A 4 62.19 -37.32 -34.70
N GLY A 5 60.94 -37.09 -35.09
CA GLY A 5 60.07 -36.18 -34.33
C GLY A 5 58.75 -35.82 -35.03
N GLY A 6 57.65 -36.38 -34.51
CA GLY A 6 56.27 -35.91 -34.48
C GLY A 6 55.74 -35.01 -35.60
N VAL A 7 54.87 -35.56 -36.45
CA VAL A 7 54.04 -34.75 -37.38
C VAL A 7 52.57 -35.21 -37.38
N GLY A 8 52.12 -35.96 -36.37
CA GLY A 8 50.76 -36.55 -36.37
C GLY A 8 49.88 -36.25 -35.16
N ILE A 9 50.46 -36.02 -33.99
CA ILE A 9 49.69 -35.87 -32.73
C ILE A 9 49.37 -34.39 -32.46
N GLU A 10 50.24 -33.48 -32.85
CA GLU A 10 50.06 -32.03 -32.65
C GLU A 10 48.86 -31.45 -33.42
N SER A 11 48.39 -32.11 -34.48
CA SER A 11 47.22 -31.68 -35.25
C SER A 11 45.87 -31.90 -34.56
N LEU A 12 45.82 -32.69 -33.48
CA LEU A 12 44.59 -32.95 -32.72
C LEU A 12 44.56 -32.22 -31.36
N ILE A 13 45.71 -31.71 -30.90
CA ILE A 13 45.83 -30.99 -29.63
C ILE A 13 45.81 -29.50 -29.92
N ILE A 14 44.90 -28.76 -29.29
CA ILE A 14 44.83 -27.31 -29.45
C ILE A 14 46.06 -26.68 -28.79
N SER A 15 46.83 -25.91 -29.57
CA SER A 15 47.94 -25.11 -29.06
C SER A 15 47.46 -23.77 -28.48
N ASP A 16 48.27 -23.19 -27.59
CA ASP A 16 47.99 -21.88 -26.97
C ASP A 16 47.81 -20.77 -28.04
N ASP A 17 48.62 -20.81 -29.10
CA ASP A 17 48.53 -19.85 -30.22
C ASP A 17 47.18 -19.92 -30.95
N ILE A 18 46.66 -21.12 -31.22
CA ILE A 18 45.36 -21.31 -31.88
C ILE A 18 44.21 -20.87 -30.97
N TYR A 19 44.33 -21.17 -29.67
CA TYR A 19 43.34 -20.78 -28.67
C TYR A 19 43.23 -19.24 -28.56
N ASN A 20 44.36 -18.53 -28.56
CA ASN A 20 44.42 -17.07 -28.42
C ASN A 20 43.97 -16.30 -29.68
N GLN A 21 44.09 -16.90 -30.87
CA GLN A 21 43.68 -16.26 -32.14
C GLN A 21 42.17 -16.38 -32.44
N THR A 22 41.42 -17.17 -31.67
CA THR A 22 40.00 -17.42 -31.91
C THR A 22 39.12 -16.83 -30.80
N SER A 23 37.85 -16.54 -31.09
CA SER A 23 36.92 -16.06 -30.06
C SER A 23 36.81 -17.06 -28.92
N GLN A 24 37.10 -16.63 -27.69
CA GLN A 24 37.15 -17.47 -26.48
C GLN A 24 35.85 -18.24 -26.20
N THR A 25 34.72 -17.80 -26.76
CA THR A 25 33.41 -18.48 -26.69
C THR A 25 33.32 -19.76 -27.53
N LYS A 26 34.31 -20.04 -28.39
CA LYS A 26 34.31 -21.20 -29.30
C LYS A 26 34.73 -22.50 -28.61
N PHE A 27 35.53 -22.41 -27.55
CA PHE A 27 36.06 -23.57 -26.84
C PHE A 27 35.33 -23.71 -25.50
N ILE A 28 34.83 -24.92 -25.23
CA ILE A 28 34.23 -25.29 -23.94
C ILE A 28 35.13 -26.34 -23.30
N PRO A 29 36.00 -25.98 -22.35
CA PRO A 29 36.87 -26.95 -21.70
C PRO A 29 36.06 -27.89 -20.80
N ILE A 30 36.36 -29.18 -20.90
CA ILE A 30 35.74 -30.24 -20.10
C ILE A 30 36.83 -30.93 -19.29
N VAL A 31 36.63 -31.05 -17.98
CA VAL A 31 37.50 -31.82 -17.08
C VAL A 31 36.88 -33.19 -16.86
N MET A 32 37.67 -34.23 -17.08
CA MET A 32 37.26 -35.62 -16.86
C MET A 32 37.98 -36.25 -15.67
N GLU A 33 39.15 -35.71 -15.31
CA GLU A 33 40.04 -36.30 -14.31
C GLU A 33 40.85 -35.20 -13.58
N TYR A 34 41.21 -35.50 -12.33
CA TYR A 34 42.06 -34.67 -11.48
C TYR A 34 43.33 -35.44 -11.12
N ASP A 35 44.41 -34.72 -10.84
CA ASP A 35 45.63 -35.32 -10.29
C ASP A 35 45.48 -35.67 -8.80
N ASN A 36 46.49 -36.36 -8.25
CA ASN A 36 46.51 -36.77 -6.84
C ASN A 36 46.52 -35.58 -5.85
N ASP A 37 46.85 -34.38 -6.34
CA ASP A 37 46.89 -33.14 -5.56
C ASP A 37 45.58 -32.34 -5.69
N GLY A 38 44.58 -32.87 -6.41
CA GLY A 38 43.27 -32.25 -6.61
C GLY A 38 43.24 -31.15 -7.67
N ASN A 39 44.23 -31.07 -8.57
CA ASN A 39 44.22 -30.13 -9.70
C ASN A 39 43.65 -30.77 -10.96
N PRO A 40 42.86 -30.02 -11.77
CA PRO A 40 42.29 -30.55 -13.00
C PRO A 40 43.39 -30.82 -14.04
N LEU A 41 43.32 -31.99 -14.68
CA LEU A 41 44.24 -32.38 -15.75
C LEU A 41 43.90 -31.67 -17.06
N VAL A 42 44.29 -30.41 -17.17
CA VAL A 42 44.05 -29.56 -18.35
C VAL A 42 45.35 -28.90 -18.86
N PRO A 43 45.43 -28.57 -20.16
CA PRO A 43 46.53 -27.78 -20.69
C PRO A 43 46.71 -26.45 -19.94
N THR A 44 47.95 -25.99 -19.82
CA THR A 44 48.32 -24.83 -18.97
C THR A 44 47.53 -23.56 -19.29
N PHE A 45 47.17 -23.34 -20.56
CA PHE A 45 46.40 -22.18 -21.01
C PHE A 45 44.91 -22.22 -20.59
N VAL A 46 44.39 -23.37 -20.16
CA VAL A 46 43.00 -23.56 -19.70
C VAL A 46 42.86 -23.38 -18.18
N LYS A 47 43.94 -23.55 -17.40
CA LYS A 47 43.91 -23.57 -15.92
C LYS A 47 43.24 -22.35 -15.25
N THR A 48 43.27 -21.18 -15.88
CA THR A 48 42.71 -19.93 -15.34
C THR A 48 41.30 -19.61 -15.83
N ARG A 49 40.68 -20.50 -16.63
CA ARG A 49 39.41 -20.27 -17.32
C ARG A 49 38.29 -21.12 -16.73
N ILE A 50 37.05 -20.71 -17.02
CA ILE A 50 35.85 -21.45 -16.63
C ILE A 50 35.80 -22.74 -17.44
N PHE A 51 35.79 -23.88 -16.76
CA PHE A 51 35.62 -25.21 -17.34
C PHE A 51 34.36 -25.88 -16.79
N ILE A 52 33.88 -26.91 -17.48
CA ILE A 52 32.79 -27.78 -17.00
C ILE A 52 33.40 -29.07 -16.49
N ASP A 53 33.09 -29.43 -15.25
CA ASP A 53 33.61 -30.63 -14.61
C ASP A 53 32.63 -31.80 -14.77
N LEU A 54 33.07 -32.86 -15.43
CA LEU A 54 32.31 -34.10 -15.61
C LEU A 54 33.00 -35.30 -14.94
N SER A 55 33.98 -35.08 -14.04
CA SER A 55 34.72 -36.17 -13.40
C SER A 55 33.97 -36.85 -12.25
N ASN A 56 32.99 -36.19 -11.64
CA ASN A 56 32.25 -36.68 -10.47
C ASN A 56 30.86 -37.19 -10.87
N GLU A 57 30.54 -38.45 -10.58
CA GLU A 57 29.23 -39.06 -10.86
C GLU A 57 28.07 -38.34 -10.14
N ASN A 58 28.31 -37.78 -8.95
CA ASN A 58 27.26 -37.10 -8.17
C ASN A 58 26.80 -35.78 -8.81
N ASP A 59 27.70 -35.08 -9.49
CA ASP A 59 27.44 -33.77 -10.11
C ASP A 59 27.34 -33.86 -11.64
N PHE A 60 27.47 -35.08 -12.20
CA PHE A 60 27.56 -35.33 -13.62
C PHE A 60 26.35 -34.81 -14.40
N GLU A 61 25.14 -35.15 -13.96
CA GLU A 61 23.90 -34.75 -14.64
C GLU A 61 23.71 -33.22 -14.67
N GLU A 62 24.01 -32.55 -13.55
CA GLU A 62 23.91 -31.09 -13.47
C GLU A 62 24.93 -30.41 -14.40
N ASN A 63 26.17 -30.89 -14.40
CA ASN A 63 27.22 -30.31 -15.23
C ASN A 63 27.06 -30.67 -16.71
N TYR A 64 26.49 -31.83 -17.01
CA TYR A 64 26.09 -32.21 -18.37
C TYR A 64 24.99 -31.29 -18.90
N GLU A 65 23.98 -30.96 -18.08
CA GLU A 65 22.96 -29.98 -18.47
C GLU A 65 23.57 -28.59 -18.74
N LYS A 66 24.54 -28.15 -17.92
CA LYS A 66 25.29 -26.90 -18.15
C LYS A 66 26.04 -26.92 -19.49
N LEU A 67 26.67 -28.05 -19.86
CA LEU A 67 27.35 -28.22 -21.14
C LEU A 67 26.38 -28.09 -22.32
N ILE A 68 25.25 -28.80 -22.28
CA ILE A 68 24.23 -28.75 -23.33
C ILE A 68 23.69 -27.33 -23.50
N ARG A 69 23.38 -26.66 -22.39
CA ARG A 69 22.91 -25.27 -22.41
C ARG A 69 23.95 -24.30 -22.99
N ASN A 70 25.23 -24.52 -22.71
CA ASN A 70 26.32 -23.71 -23.26
C ASN A 70 26.45 -23.90 -24.78
N ILE A 71 26.42 -25.15 -25.26
CA ILE A 71 26.42 -25.49 -26.71
C ILE A 71 25.29 -24.78 -27.46
N TYR A 72 24.09 -24.72 -26.87
CA TYR A 72 22.93 -24.08 -27.49
C TYR A 72 22.77 -22.58 -27.16
N ASN A 73 23.75 -21.93 -26.53
CA ASN A 73 23.68 -20.52 -26.09
C ASN A 73 22.43 -20.19 -25.25
N LYS A 74 22.03 -21.10 -24.34
CA LYS A 74 20.87 -20.94 -23.43
C LYS A 74 21.28 -20.97 -21.95
N PRO A 75 22.03 -19.95 -21.46
CA PRO A 75 22.48 -19.92 -20.07
C PRO A 75 21.30 -19.91 -19.08
N LEU A 76 21.48 -20.56 -17.93
CA LEU A 76 20.49 -20.65 -16.84
C LEU A 76 20.02 -19.26 -16.36
N SER A 77 20.90 -18.26 -16.43
CA SER A 77 20.60 -16.86 -16.12
C SER A 77 20.56 -16.04 -17.39
N LYS A 78 19.36 -15.71 -17.87
CA LYS A 78 19.20 -14.57 -18.79
C LYS A 78 19.54 -13.32 -17.99
N ARG A 79 20.46 -12.48 -18.49
CA ARG A 79 20.63 -11.12 -17.94
C ARG A 79 19.23 -10.50 -17.83
N PRO A 80 18.81 -10.02 -16.65
CA PRO A 80 17.54 -9.34 -16.56
C PRO A 80 17.57 -8.17 -17.55
N PRO A 81 16.45 -7.89 -18.25
CA PRO A 81 16.37 -6.70 -19.08
C PRO A 81 16.74 -5.48 -18.22
N ILE A 82 17.39 -4.49 -18.82
CA ILE A 82 17.64 -3.21 -18.16
C ILE A 82 16.32 -2.76 -17.53
N GLY A 83 16.35 -2.55 -16.22
CA GLY A 83 15.15 -2.16 -15.47
C GLY A 83 14.54 -0.94 -16.12
N LYS A 84 13.21 -0.95 -16.28
CA LYS A 84 12.51 0.29 -16.66
C LYS A 84 12.87 1.35 -15.63
N MET A 85 13.09 2.58 -16.10
CA MET A 85 13.31 3.74 -15.24
C MET A 85 12.26 3.72 -14.10
N PRO A 86 12.67 3.86 -12.84
CA PRO A 86 11.74 3.95 -11.71
C PRO A 86 10.65 4.97 -12.01
N ILE A 87 9.39 4.59 -11.85
CA ILE A 87 8.22 5.43 -12.19
C ILE A 87 8.29 6.78 -11.45
N HIS A 88 8.91 6.82 -10.26
CA HIS A 88 9.17 8.03 -9.47
C HIS A 88 10.09 9.08 -10.14
N LEU A 89 10.76 8.74 -11.25
CA LEU A 89 11.65 9.66 -12.00
C LEU A 89 11.04 10.15 -13.32
N LEU A 90 9.80 9.72 -13.65
CA LEU A 90 9.15 10.03 -14.94
C LEU A 90 8.28 11.29 -14.91
N ASP A 91 7.92 11.81 -13.74
CA ASP A 91 7.06 12.98 -13.61
C ASP A 91 7.82 14.18 -13.04
N ASP A 92 7.86 15.29 -13.78
CA ASP A 92 8.22 16.63 -13.26
C ASP A 92 7.07 17.26 -12.45
N GLY A 93 6.23 16.41 -11.84
CA GLY A 93 5.17 16.76 -10.91
C GLY A 93 4.32 15.54 -10.58
N PRO A 94 4.56 14.94 -9.40
CA PRO A 94 3.50 14.87 -8.40
C PRO A 94 4.08 15.13 -7.00
N ILE A 95 3.20 15.34 -6.04
CA ILE A 95 3.53 15.50 -4.62
C ILE A 95 4.58 14.45 -4.21
N TYR A 96 5.80 14.87 -3.86
CA TYR A 96 6.81 13.97 -3.30
C TYR A 96 6.27 13.47 -1.96
N LEU A 97 5.65 12.29 -1.97
CA LEU A 97 5.10 11.69 -0.77
C LEU A 97 6.28 11.26 0.11
N LEU A 98 6.45 11.99 1.22
CA LEU A 98 7.46 11.68 2.25
C LEU A 98 7.33 10.26 2.82
N THR A 99 6.17 9.64 2.60
CA THR A 99 5.80 8.30 3.02
C THR A 99 6.14 7.18 2.02
N ALA A 100 6.42 7.49 0.74
CA ALA A 100 6.51 6.48 -0.34
C ALA A 100 7.55 5.37 -0.05
N ASN A 101 8.74 5.73 0.44
CA ASN A 101 9.78 4.76 0.77
C ASN A 101 9.55 4.04 2.10
N LYS A 102 8.69 4.58 2.97
CA LYS A 102 8.39 4.02 4.29
C LYS A 102 7.55 2.76 4.18
N VAL A 103 6.56 2.72 3.27
CA VAL A 103 5.72 1.52 3.04
C VAL A 103 6.56 0.32 2.60
N SER A 104 7.47 0.52 1.64
CA SER A 104 8.36 -0.55 1.15
C SER A 104 9.30 -1.05 2.26
N THR A 105 9.83 -0.14 3.06
CA THR A 105 10.70 -0.46 4.20
C THR A 105 9.94 -1.25 5.28
N LEU A 106 8.73 -0.81 5.62
CA LEU A 106 7.83 -1.50 6.55
C LEU A 106 7.48 -2.89 6.07
N LYS A 107 7.08 -3.03 4.80
CA LYS A 107 6.76 -4.33 4.20
C LYS A 107 7.92 -5.32 4.33
N ASN A 108 9.14 -4.87 4.01
CA ASN A 108 10.34 -5.70 4.17
C ASN A 108 10.62 -6.04 5.64
N SER A 109 10.34 -5.15 6.58
CA SER A 109 10.48 -5.42 8.01
C SER A 109 9.49 -6.48 8.49
N LEU A 110 8.20 -6.35 8.12
CA LEU A 110 7.13 -7.28 8.49
C LEU A 110 7.36 -8.68 7.91
N ILE A 111 7.68 -8.79 6.62
CA ILE A 111 7.95 -10.09 5.98
C ILE A 111 9.13 -10.82 6.66
N ASN A 112 10.13 -10.07 7.12
CA ASN A 112 11.31 -10.64 7.78
C ASN A 112 11.18 -10.70 9.31
N ASN A 113 9.97 -10.47 9.87
CA ASN A 113 9.69 -10.46 11.31
C ASN A 113 10.69 -9.64 12.14
N LYS A 114 11.11 -8.48 11.62
CA LYS A 114 12.04 -7.61 12.35
C LYS A 114 11.31 -6.93 13.51
N PRO A 115 11.93 -6.80 14.69
CA PRO A 115 11.30 -6.23 15.88
C PRO A 115 11.01 -4.72 15.76
N ASN A 116 11.53 -4.05 14.72
CA ASN A 116 11.35 -2.62 14.51
C ASN A 116 10.07 -2.25 13.74
N SER A 117 9.21 -3.21 13.41
CA SER A 117 7.99 -2.99 12.65
C SER A 117 7.04 -1.97 13.31
N LYS A 118 6.85 -2.05 14.63
CA LYS A 118 6.03 -1.07 15.39
C LYS A 118 6.55 0.36 15.29
N LEU A 119 7.87 0.54 15.34
CA LEU A 119 8.48 1.85 15.20
C LEU A 119 8.24 2.41 13.78
N LEU A 120 8.37 1.57 12.76
CA LEU A 120 8.12 1.94 11.36
C LEU A 120 6.65 2.28 11.09
N ILE A 121 5.71 1.59 11.76
CA ILE A 121 4.28 1.93 11.73
C ILE A 121 4.06 3.33 12.28
N LYS A 122 4.55 3.62 13.49
CA LYS A 122 4.39 4.94 14.12
C LYS A 122 5.06 6.05 13.31
N ASP A 123 6.25 5.79 12.79
CA ASP A 123 6.98 6.72 11.91
C ASP A 123 6.19 7.05 10.64
N TYR A 124 5.60 6.03 9.99
CA TYR A 124 4.72 6.24 8.84
C TYR A 124 3.50 7.10 9.20
N LEU A 125 2.78 6.74 10.27
CA LEU A 125 1.55 7.42 10.71
C LEU A 125 1.81 8.89 11.05
N ASN A 126 2.89 9.20 11.76
CA ASN A 126 3.26 10.59 12.07
C ASN A 126 3.63 11.37 10.80
N THR A 127 4.43 10.77 9.91
CA THR A 127 4.81 11.41 8.63
C THR A 127 3.58 11.70 7.77
N PHE A 128 2.59 10.81 7.81
CA PHE A 128 1.33 10.99 7.08
C PHE A 128 0.51 12.17 7.61
N ILE A 129 0.40 12.29 8.94
CA ILE A 129 -0.29 13.43 9.57
C ILE A 129 0.40 14.74 9.21
N ASP A 130 1.74 14.80 9.27
CA ASP A 130 2.51 15.99 8.89
C ASP A 130 2.29 16.37 7.41
N ALA A 131 2.25 15.37 6.52
CA ALA A 131 1.99 15.60 5.10
C ALA A 131 0.59 16.19 4.86
N LEU A 132 -0.43 15.82 5.65
CA LEU A 132 -1.79 16.36 5.52
C LEU A 132 -1.86 17.88 5.76
N LEU A 133 -1.02 18.42 6.65
CA LEU A 133 -1.03 19.85 6.96
C LEU A 133 -0.70 20.73 5.74
N SER A 134 0.06 20.19 4.78
CA SER A 134 0.40 20.90 3.53
C SER A 134 -0.82 21.17 2.62
N PHE A 135 -1.94 20.47 2.84
CA PHE A 135 -3.18 20.65 2.09
C PHE A 135 -4.14 21.64 2.75
N LYS A 136 -3.73 22.33 3.82
CA LYS A 136 -4.55 23.36 4.45
C LYS A 136 -4.77 24.51 3.48
N ILE A 137 -6.03 24.81 3.20
CA ILE A 137 -6.43 25.94 2.36
C ILE A 137 -6.50 27.19 3.24
N ASP A 138 -5.76 28.24 2.88
CA ASP A 138 -5.88 29.54 3.55
C ASP A 138 -7.23 30.18 3.22
N SER A 139 -8.07 30.36 4.25
CA SER A 139 -9.42 30.95 4.11
C SER A 139 -9.38 32.37 3.56
N ARG A 140 -8.29 33.12 3.78
CA ARG A 140 -8.08 34.46 3.20
C ARG A 140 -7.89 34.45 1.68
N SER A 141 -7.50 33.30 1.12
CA SER A 141 -7.35 33.14 -0.32
C SER A 141 -8.67 32.78 -1.02
N LEU A 142 -9.74 32.51 -0.26
CA LEU A 142 -11.03 32.09 -0.79
C LEU A 142 -12.00 33.25 -0.94
N ASP A 143 -12.78 33.19 -2.02
CA ASP A 143 -13.94 34.04 -2.25
C ASP A 143 -15.07 33.21 -2.87
N HIS A 144 -16.25 33.81 -3.03
CA HIS A 144 -17.43 33.14 -3.58
C HIS A 144 -17.28 32.68 -5.03
N SER A 145 -16.28 33.18 -5.77
CA SER A 145 -16.03 32.80 -7.16
C SER A 145 -15.09 31.60 -7.29
N ASN A 146 -14.19 31.38 -6.32
CA ASN A 146 -13.10 30.41 -6.47
C ASN A 146 -13.13 29.24 -5.46
N PHE A 147 -13.92 29.30 -4.39
CA PHE A 147 -13.81 28.34 -3.29
C PHE A 147 -14.09 26.91 -3.72
N ILE A 148 -15.06 26.71 -4.62
CA ILE A 148 -15.45 25.38 -5.13
C ILE A 148 -14.26 24.72 -5.82
N ASP A 149 -13.64 25.42 -6.76
CA ASP A 149 -12.54 24.89 -7.57
C ASP A 149 -11.30 24.62 -6.72
N LYS A 150 -11.00 25.49 -5.73
CA LYS A 150 -9.88 25.28 -4.81
C LYS A 150 -10.08 24.08 -3.89
N VAL A 151 -11.28 23.90 -3.34
CA VAL A 151 -11.60 22.73 -2.51
C VAL A 151 -11.57 21.45 -3.33
N GLU A 152 -12.16 21.44 -4.53
CA GLU A 152 -12.13 20.26 -5.41
C GLU A 152 -10.71 19.89 -5.83
N LYS A 153 -9.90 20.87 -6.24
CA LYS A 153 -8.50 20.63 -6.57
C LYS A 153 -7.74 20.02 -5.40
N SER A 154 -7.94 20.55 -4.18
CA SER A 154 -7.32 19.97 -2.99
C SER A 154 -7.80 18.55 -2.72
N ILE A 155 -9.07 18.23 -2.97
CA ILE A 155 -9.61 16.86 -2.86
C ILE A 155 -8.94 15.93 -3.88
N ASP A 156 -8.73 16.39 -5.12
CA ASP A 156 -8.01 15.64 -6.16
C ASP A 156 -6.55 15.38 -5.73
N ASP A 157 -5.85 16.41 -5.27
CA ASP A 157 -4.45 16.34 -4.86
C ASP A 157 -4.27 15.38 -3.64
N LEU A 158 -5.23 15.35 -2.72
CA LEU A 158 -5.24 14.47 -1.54
C LEU A 158 -5.38 12.98 -1.89
N GLN A 159 -5.84 12.62 -3.11
CA GLN A 159 -6.00 11.22 -3.49
C GLN A 159 -4.68 10.45 -3.54
N ALA A 160 -3.57 11.11 -3.91
CA ALA A 160 -2.26 10.49 -3.90
C ALA A 160 -1.87 10.03 -2.48
N LEU A 161 -2.13 10.87 -1.49
CA LEU A 161 -1.85 10.59 -0.09
C LEU A 161 -2.77 9.48 0.46
N LYS A 162 -4.07 9.51 0.13
CA LYS A 162 -5.01 8.41 0.45
C LYS A 162 -4.51 7.07 -0.08
N ASN A 163 -4.10 7.01 -1.35
CA ASN A 163 -3.67 5.77 -1.99
C ASN A 163 -2.42 5.18 -1.32
N ASP A 164 -1.46 6.04 -0.96
CA ASP A 164 -0.28 5.62 -0.19
C ASP A 164 -0.66 5.06 1.20
N PHE A 165 -1.64 5.69 1.89
CA PHE A 165 -2.18 5.15 3.15
C PHE A 165 -2.83 3.78 2.97
N LEU A 166 -3.53 3.58 1.87
CA LEU A 166 -4.14 2.28 1.58
C LEU A 166 -3.11 1.21 1.29
N ASP A 167 -2.02 1.54 0.63
CA ASP A 167 -0.91 0.61 0.47
C ASP A 167 -0.29 0.24 1.82
N PHE A 168 -0.13 1.21 2.71
CA PHE A 168 0.29 0.97 4.10
C PHE A 168 -0.69 0.06 4.87
N ILE A 169 -1.99 0.35 4.85
CA ILE A 169 -3.01 -0.46 5.54
C ILE A 169 -3.06 -1.88 4.97
N ASN A 170 -2.96 -2.03 3.64
CA ASN A 170 -2.89 -3.34 3.01
C ASN A 170 -1.66 -4.14 3.46
N VAL A 171 -0.51 -3.47 3.62
CA VAL A 171 0.73 -4.10 4.09
C VAL A 171 0.57 -4.60 5.53
N ILE A 172 0.09 -3.76 6.46
CA ILE A 172 -0.06 -4.18 7.86
C ILE A 172 -1.15 -5.26 8.01
N CYS A 173 -2.27 -5.16 7.28
CA CYS A 173 -3.33 -6.17 7.35
C CYS A 173 -2.84 -7.55 6.88
N LYS A 174 -1.96 -7.55 5.87
CA LYS A 174 -1.48 -8.78 5.21
C LYS A 174 -0.30 -9.43 5.92
N PHE A 175 0.61 -8.63 6.48
CA PHE A 175 1.91 -9.13 6.96
C PHE A 175 2.14 -8.97 8.46
N SER A 176 1.33 -8.18 9.17
CA SER A 176 1.48 -8.08 10.63
C SER A 176 0.99 -9.35 11.33
N SER A 177 1.86 -9.91 12.17
CA SER A 177 1.54 -11.04 13.06
C SER A 177 0.84 -10.60 14.35
N GLU A 178 1.08 -9.36 14.79
CA GLU A 178 0.47 -8.76 15.98
C GLU A 178 -0.69 -7.84 15.61
N SER A 179 -1.62 -7.63 16.55
CA SER A 179 -2.66 -6.59 16.42
C SER A 179 -2.02 -5.21 16.39
N PHE A 180 -2.56 -4.35 15.53
CA PHE A 180 -2.19 -2.95 15.36
C PHE A 180 -3.36 -2.01 15.69
N GLU A 181 -4.36 -2.53 16.42
CA GLU A 181 -5.58 -1.81 16.78
C GLU A 181 -5.32 -0.47 17.47
N ASN A 182 -4.39 -0.45 18.43
CA ASN A 182 -4.04 0.77 19.16
C ASN A 182 -3.26 1.74 18.26
N ASP A 183 -2.41 1.26 17.36
CA ASP A 183 -1.66 2.14 16.45
C ASP A 183 -2.61 2.91 15.51
N ILE A 184 -3.68 2.28 15.02
CA ILE A 184 -4.67 2.93 14.15
C ILE A 184 -5.64 3.80 14.96
N PHE A 185 -6.01 3.39 16.18
CA PHE A 185 -6.82 4.22 17.07
C PHE A 185 -6.07 5.51 17.45
N ASP A 186 -4.83 5.37 17.93
CA ASP A 186 -3.95 6.48 18.31
C ASP A 186 -3.69 7.40 17.10
N PHE A 187 -3.54 6.84 15.90
CA PHE A 187 -3.44 7.64 14.67
C PHE A 187 -4.64 8.57 14.49
N PHE A 188 -5.86 8.07 14.63
CA PHE A 188 -7.06 8.88 14.45
C PHE A 188 -7.22 9.93 15.56
N GLU A 189 -6.88 9.59 16.80
CA GLU A 189 -6.87 10.56 17.90
C GLU A 189 -5.85 11.67 17.66
N ASN A 190 -4.61 11.31 17.30
CA ASN A 190 -3.54 12.25 16.98
C ASN A 190 -3.86 13.09 15.74
N LEU A 191 -4.53 12.53 14.74
CA LEU A 191 -4.96 13.26 13.54
C LEU A 191 -5.98 14.34 13.91
N LEU A 192 -6.99 14.00 14.72
CA LEU A 192 -8.00 14.95 15.18
C LEU A 192 -7.40 16.03 16.08
N GLN A 193 -6.49 15.66 16.99
CA GLN A 193 -5.77 16.61 17.84
C GLN A 193 -4.90 17.55 17.00
N THR A 194 -4.16 17.02 16.03
CA THR A 194 -3.31 17.81 15.13
C THR A 194 -4.12 18.81 14.32
N PHE A 195 -5.33 18.44 13.89
CA PHE A 195 -6.25 19.35 13.22
C PHE A 195 -6.70 20.49 14.15
N GLU A 196 -7.06 20.19 15.40
CA GLU A 196 -7.41 21.22 16.41
C GLU A 196 -6.22 22.17 16.67
N ASP A 197 -5.01 21.64 16.83
CA ASP A 197 -3.81 22.42 17.12
C ASP A 197 -3.46 23.38 15.97
N ASN A 198 -3.73 22.96 14.72
CA ASN A 198 -3.47 23.73 13.51
C ASN A 198 -4.69 24.53 13.00
N ASP A 199 -5.71 24.75 13.83
CA ASP A 199 -6.92 25.52 13.48
C ASP A 199 -7.67 24.96 12.26
N ILE A 200 -7.66 23.64 12.06
CA ILE A 200 -8.44 22.92 11.04
C ILE A 200 -9.74 22.46 11.71
N LEU A 201 -10.76 23.29 11.63
CA LEU A 201 -12.01 23.05 12.35
C LEU A 201 -12.99 22.21 11.52
N LEU A 202 -13.20 20.96 11.93
CA LEU A 202 -14.17 20.04 11.33
C LEU A 202 -15.61 20.34 11.79
N VAL A 203 -16.04 21.58 11.61
CA VAL A 203 -17.40 22.04 11.92
C VAL A 203 -18.19 22.20 10.62
N SER A 204 -19.44 21.75 10.62
CA SER A 204 -20.37 21.95 9.52
C SER A 204 -20.80 23.43 9.45
N GLY A 205 -20.66 24.07 8.31
CA GLY A 205 -21.06 25.47 8.12
C GLY A 205 -20.90 25.92 6.67
N ASN A 206 -21.47 27.08 6.36
CA ASN A 206 -21.48 27.67 5.01
C ASN A 206 -20.66 28.97 4.89
N SER A 207 -19.91 29.36 5.95
CA SER A 207 -18.96 30.46 5.89
C SER A 207 -17.72 30.06 5.11
N LEU A 208 -17.03 31.01 4.46
CA LEU A 208 -15.79 30.72 3.72
C LEU A 208 -14.72 30.02 4.57
N ASP A 209 -14.64 30.37 5.87
CA ASP A 209 -13.77 29.69 6.82
C ASP A 209 -14.19 28.23 7.10
N SER A 210 -15.49 27.94 7.19
CA SER A 210 -15.92 26.54 7.31
C SER A 210 -15.68 25.75 6.02
N LEU A 211 -15.87 26.39 4.87
CA LEU A 211 -15.69 25.80 3.54
C LEU A 211 -14.22 25.54 3.21
N SER A 212 -13.27 26.33 3.74
CA SER A 212 -11.82 26.08 3.56
C SER A 212 -11.35 24.75 4.13
N HIS A 213 -12.16 24.12 5.00
CA HIS A 213 -11.87 22.84 5.61
C HIS A 213 -12.65 21.67 4.97
N ASP A 214 -13.47 21.93 3.93
CA ASP A 214 -14.30 20.90 3.30
C ASP A 214 -13.48 19.84 2.55
N ASN A 215 -12.26 20.18 2.12
CA ASN A 215 -11.31 19.22 1.56
C ASN A 215 -10.96 18.12 2.58
N PHE A 216 -10.65 18.49 3.82
CA PHE A 216 -10.37 17.56 4.90
C PHE A 216 -11.61 16.79 5.36
N LYS A 217 -12.80 17.41 5.37
CA LYS A 217 -14.05 16.71 5.69
C LYS A 217 -14.34 15.60 4.69
N PHE A 218 -14.15 15.87 3.39
CA PHE A 218 -14.27 14.84 2.35
C PHE A 218 -13.20 13.76 2.53
N PHE A 219 -11.94 14.16 2.71
CA PHE A 219 -10.83 13.24 2.82
C PHE A 219 -10.95 12.29 4.01
N LEU A 220 -11.33 12.78 5.20
CA LEU A 220 -11.53 11.93 6.37
C LEU A 220 -12.65 10.92 6.17
N TYR A 221 -13.75 11.32 5.54
CA TYR A 221 -14.85 10.42 5.21
C TYR A 221 -14.38 9.32 4.26
N ASP A 222 -13.72 9.70 3.16
CA ASP A 222 -13.21 8.79 2.15
C ASP A 222 -12.13 7.83 2.70
N LEU A 223 -11.19 8.36 3.48
CA LEU A 223 -10.13 7.60 4.14
C LEU A 223 -10.72 6.59 5.14
N PHE A 224 -11.64 7.02 5.99
CA PHE A 224 -12.26 6.16 7.00
C PHE A 224 -13.06 5.02 6.35
N LEU A 225 -13.87 5.33 5.32
CA LEU A 225 -14.56 4.29 4.53
C LEU A 225 -13.58 3.28 3.92
N SER A 226 -12.49 3.78 3.36
CA SER A 226 -11.48 2.96 2.69
C SER A 226 -10.75 2.05 3.69
N ILE A 227 -10.45 2.54 4.89
CA ILE A 227 -9.86 1.74 5.98
C ILE A 227 -10.84 0.66 6.44
N ILE A 228 -12.08 1.02 6.76
CA ILE A 228 -13.10 0.05 7.21
C ILE A 228 -13.35 -1.02 6.15
N SER A 229 -13.46 -0.63 4.88
CA SER A 229 -13.58 -1.56 3.74
C SER A 229 -12.40 -2.53 3.67
N THR A 230 -11.17 -2.02 3.84
CA THR A 230 -9.96 -2.85 3.85
C THR A 230 -9.94 -3.82 5.03
N LEU A 231 -10.28 -3.35 6.23
CA LEU A 231 -10.35 -4.20 7.42
C LEU A 231 -11.41 -5.31 7.27
N ILE A 232 -12.58 -4.99 6.72
CA ILE A 232 -13.63 -5.99 6.41
C ILE A 232 -13.08 -7.05 5.46
N LYS A 233 -12.38 -6.64 4.40
CA LYS A 233 -11.80 -7.54 3.39
C LYS A 233 -10.78 -8.52 3.98
N TYR A 234 -9.99 -8.08 4.95
CA TYR A 234 -9.03 -8.95 5.66
C TYR A 234 -9.60 -9.60 6.93
N GLU A 235 -10.91 -9.48 7.17
CA GLU A 235 -11.60 -9.99 8.37
C GLU A 235 -11.00 -9.48 9.71
N LYS A 236 -10.47 -8.25 9.70
CA LYS A 236 -9.86 -7.54 10.83
C LYS A 236 -10.91 -6.85 11.71
N PHE A 237 -11.80 -7.65 12.31
CA PHE A 237 -12.96 -7.15 13.05
C PHE A 237 -12.63 -6.63 14.46
N GLU A 238 -11.51 -7.05 15.05
CA GLU A 238 -11.01 -6.53 16.33
C GLU A 238 -10.59 -5.07 16.18
N GLU A 239 -9.86 -4.76 15.10
CA GLU A 239 -9.43 -3.43 14.73
C GLU A 239 -10.64 -2.51 14.45
N ILE A 240 -11.66 -3.00 13.74
CA ILE A 240 -12.92 -2.25 13.53
C ILE A 240 -13.61 -1.98 14.87
N SER A 241 -13.70 -2.98 15.74
CA SER A 241 -14.38 -2.88 17.04
C SER A 241 -13.79 -1.75 17.88
N ILE A 242 -12.47 -1.63 17.92
CA ILE A 242 -11.79 -0.58 18.70
C ILE A 242 -12.08 0.81 18.13
N LEU A 243 -12.13 0.96 16.81
CA LEU A 243 -12.43 2.25 16.18
C LEU A 243 -13.87 2.73 16.41
N VAL A 244 -14.84 1.81 16.47
CA VAL A 244 -16.26 2.18 16.54
C VAL A 244 -16.81 2.22 17.96
N LYS A 245 -16.26 1.44 18.89
CA LYS A 245 -16.72 1.39 20.29
C LYS A 245 -16.14 2.49 21.16
N ASN A 246 -14.89 2.87 20.91
CA ASN A 246 -14.18 3.82 21.74
C ASN A 246 -14.44 5.26 21.30
N ASN A 247 -14.23 6.19 22.22
CA ASN A 247 -14.29 7.62 21.93
C ASN A 247 -12.87 8.17 21.82
N PHE A 248 -12.67 9.04 20.85
CA PHE A 248 -11.48 9.87 20.70
C PHE A 248 -11.59 11.11 21.60
N ILE A 249 -10.46 11.49 22.19
CA ILE A 249 -10.35 12.61 23.11
C ILE A 249 -9.57 13.73 22.43
N ILE A 250 -10.16 14.93 22.34
CA ILE A 250 -9.53 16.11 21.73
C ILE A 250 -9.46 17.22 22.78
N SER A 251 -8.26 17.74 23.00
CA SER A 251 -8.01 18.89 23.88
C SER A 251 -8.08 20.17 23.06
N ARG A 252 -9.06 21.03 23.36
CA ARG A 252 -9.20 22.34 22.72
C ARG A 252 -8.19 23.34 23.28
N LYS A 253 -7.83 24.34 22.46
CA LYS A 253 -7.01 25.50 22.91
C LYS A 253 -7.61 26.25 24.11
N SER A 254 -8.92 26.18 24.31
CA SER A 254 -9.62 26.74 25.47
C SER A 254 -9.39 26.00 26.80
N GLY A 255 -8.69 24.85 26.78
CA GLY A 255 -8.50 23.97 27.94
C GLY A 255 -9.67 23.00 28.19
N LYS A 256 -10.72 23.04 27.36
CA LYS A 256 -11.82 22.06 27.40
C LYS A 256 -11.47 20.81 26.61
N THR A 257 -11.95 19.66 27.08
CA THR A 257 -11.83 18.38 26.37
C THR A 257 -13.14 18.04 25.68
N ASP A 258 -13.07 17.74 24.39
CA ASP A 258 -14.15 17.13 23.63
C ASP A 258 -14.00 15.61 23.60
N VAL A 259 -15.13 14.92 23.70
CA VAL A 259 -15.20 13.46 23.55
C VAL A 259 -16.07 13.17 22.34
N VAL A 260 -15.45 12.65 21.28
CA VAL A 260 -16.11 12.34 19.99
C VAL A 260 -15.92 10.87 19.64
N ASN A 261 -16.78 10.31 18.80
CA ASN A 261 -16.62 8.94 18.30
C ASN A 261 -16.44 8.95 16.77
N PHE A 262 -16.40 7.77 16.16
CA PHE A 262 -16.19 7.61 14.71
C PHE A 262 -17.17 8.39 13.82
N VAL A 263 -18.35 8.78 14.32
CA VAL A 263 -19.29 9.64 13.58
C VAL A 263 -18.64 10.97 13.17
N LYS A 264 -17.62 11.44 13.90
CA LYS A 264 -16.87 12.66 13.59
C LYS A 264 -16.21 12.64 12.20
N PHE A 265 -15.81 11.47 11.70
CA PHE A 265 -15.18 11.33 10.38
C PHE A 265 -16.17 11.54 9.22
N ARG A 266 -17.48 11.55 9.49
CA ARG A 266 -18.52 12.00 8.57
C ARG A 266 -19.05 13.36 9.05
N THR A 267 -18.35 14.43 8.67
CA THR A 267 -18.87 15.81 8.80
C THR A 267 -19.48 16.25 7.46
N TYR A 268 -20.60 16.98 7.49
CA TYR A 268 -21.30 17.38 6.26
C TYR A 268 -20.45 18.32 5.41
N ASN A 269 -20.37 18.05 4.11
CA ASN A 269 -19.57 18.81 3.15
C ASN A 269 -20.48 19.77 2.35
N TYR A 270 -20.46 21.05 2.71
CA TYR A 270 -21.30 22.07 2.08
C TYR A 270 -20.83 22.38 0.65
N THR A 271 -19.53 22.46 0.43
CA THR A 271 -18.96 22.79 -0.88
C THR A 271 -19.47 21.83 -1.95
N LEU A 272 -19.46 20.53 -1.69
CA LEU A 272 -19.92 19.53 -2.65
C LEU A 272 -21.46 19.41 -2.68
N ASN A 273 -22.10 19.15 -1.54
CA ASN A 273 -23.52 18.78 -1.53
C ASN A 273 -24.47 19.98 -1.71
N GLU A 274 -24.06 21.20 -1.33
CA GLU A 274 -24.86 22.41 -1.52
C GLU A 274 -24.39 23.24 -2.72
N PHE A 275 -23.14 23.68 -2.71
CA PHE A 275 -22.67 24.70 -3.66
C PHE A 275 -22.36 24.12 -5.05
N LYS A 276 -21.57 23.04 -5.12
CA LYS A 276 -21.25 22.35 -6.38
C LYS A 276 -22.48 21.70 -6.99
N ASN A 277 -23.35 21.11 -6.16
CA ASN A 277 -24.59 20.51 -6.62
C ASN A 277 -25.47 21.51 -7.40
N ARG A 278 -25.57 22.76 -6.91
CA ARG A 278 -26.29 23.84 -7.59
C ARG A 278 -25.65 24.24 -8.93
N SER A 279 -24.33 24.10 -9.10
CA SER A 279 -23.63 24.50 -10.33
C SER A 279 -23.60 23.43 -11.43
N ILE A 280 -23.73 22.13 -11.09
CA ILE A 280 -23.77 21.04 -12.08
C ILE A 280 -25.21 20.76 -12.54
N ASN A 281 -26.08 20.37 -11.59
CA ASN A 281 -27.47 20.01 -11.83
C ASN A 281 -28.16 19.84 -10.46
N PRO A 282 -29.17 20.66 -10.09
CA PRO A 282 -29.72 20.75 -8.74
C PRO A 282 -30.51 19.51 -8.25
N LYS A 283 -30.27 18.33 -8.84
CA LYS A 283 -30.99 17.08 -8.56
C LYS A 283 -30.08 15.94 -8.06
N ARG A 284 -28.78 16.16 -7.84
CA ARG A 284 -27.96 15.12 -7.17
C ARG A 284 -28.33 15.04 -5.70
N ILE A 285 -28.46 13.82 -5.19
CA ILE A 285 -28.73 13.56 -3.77
C ILE A 285 -27.45 13.78 -2.94
N SER A 286 -26.30 13.32 -3.45
CA SER A 286 -24.99 13.53 -2.82
C SER A 286 -23.89 13.62 -3.87
N VAL A 287 -23.25 14.79 -3.97
CA VAL A 287 -22.07 15.00 -4.81
C VAL A 287 -20.84 14.39 -4.15
N VAL A 288 -20.83 14.32 -2.80
CA VAL A 288 -19.82 13.55 -2.06
C VAL A 288 -19.81 12.11 -2.53
N ALA A 289 -20.97 11.44 -2.61
CA ALA A 289 -21.06 10.06 -3.07
C ALA A 289 -20.59 9.88 -4.53
N ASP A 290 -20.88 10.85 -5.41
CA ASP A 290 -20.39 10.86 -6.79
C ASP A 290 -18.85 10.89 -6.84
N LYS A 291 -18.24 11.74 -6.00
CA LYS A 291 -16.77 11.82 -5.85
C LYS A 291 -16.17 10.55 -5.25
N ILE A 292 -16.77 9.97 -4.20
CA ILE A 292 -16.34 8.67 -3.65
C ILE A 292 -16.34 7.60 -4.74
N LYS A 293 -17.39 7.54 -5.56
CA LYS A 293 -17.46 6.62 -6.69
C LYS A 293 -16.39 6.89 -7.74
N GLN A 294 -16.11 8.15 -8.04
CA GLN A 294 -15.06 8.56 -8.98
C GLN A 294 -13.67 8.11 -8.51
N TYR A 295 -13.36 8.24 -7.21
CA TYR A 295 -12.06 7.88 -6.63
C TYR A 295 -11.97 6.43 -6.14
N ALA A 296 -13.00 5.61 -6.38
CA ALA A 296 -12.98 4.17 -6.14
C ALA A 296 -12.13 3.46 -7.22
N THR A 297 -10.83 3.76 -7.26
CA THR A 297 -9.87 3.24 -8.25
C THR A 297 -9.15 2.00 -7.78
N ILE A 298 -8.69 1.98 -6.52
CA ILE A 298 -8.03 0.83 -5.88
C ILE A 298 -9.04 -0.16 -5.30
N MET A 299 -10.11 0.36 -4.69
CA MET A 299 -11.21 -0.41 -4.13
C MET A 299 -12.45 -0.31 -5.01
N ASN A 300 -13.24 -1.38 -5.04
CA ASN A 300 -14.51 -1.34 -5.72
C ASN A 300 -15.49 -0.45 -4.95
N PHE A 301 -16.22 0.42 -5.66
CA PHE A 301 -17.23 1.28 -5.05
C PHE A 301 -18.26 0.49 -4.24
N LYS A 302 -18.56 -0.75 -4.64
CA LYS A 302 -19.40 -1.67 -3.87
C LYS A 302 -18.90 -1.88 -2.44
N ASP A 303 -17.60 -2.08 -2.26
CA ASP A 303 -17.01 -2.36 -0.94
C ASP A 303 -17.07 -1.12 -0.04
N LEU A 304 -16.89 0.08 -0.63
CA LEU A 304 -17.05 1.35 0.08
C LEU A 304 -18.50 1.59 0.52
N LYS A 305 -19.50 1.29 -0.34
CA LYS A 305 -20.92 1.34 0.05
C LYS A 305 -21.23 0.39 1.22
N GLU A 306 -20.67 -0.81 1.17
CA GLU A 306 -20.85 -1.82 2.21
C GLU A 306 -20.28 -1.34 3.56
N ALA A 307 -19.10 -0.72 3.56
CA ALA A 307 -18.52 -0.07 4.74
C ALA A 307 -19.38 1.11 5.24
N ASP A 308 -19.85 1.97 4.35
CA ASP A 308 -20.64 3.16 4.67
C ASP A 308 -21.97 2.80 5.35
N LEU A 309 -22.66 1.79 4.83
CA LEU A 309 -23.89 1.26 5.44
C LEU A 309 -23.61 0.57 6.77
N LEU A 310 -22.54 -0.22 6.88
CA LEU A 310 -22.17 -0.83 8.15
C LEU A 310 -21.96 0.23 9.23
N LEU A 311 -21.23 1.30 8.92
CA LEU A 311 -20.98 2.41 9.85
C LEU A 311 -22.27 3.12 10.27
N TYR A 312 -23.24 3.26 9.35
CA TYR A 312 -24.58 3.72 9.73
C TYR A 312 -25.21 2.83 10.81
N TYR A 313 -25.28 1.52 10.58
CA TYR A 313 -25.86 0.59 11.57
C TYR A 313 -25.09 0.61 12.89
N LEU A 314 -23.76 0.61 12.84
CA LEU A 314 -22.92 0.70 14.04
C LEU A 314 -23.17 1.99 14.81
N SER A 315 -23.47 3.11 14.13
CA SER A 315 -23.76 4.37 14.81
C SER A 315 -25.09 4.35 15.56
N LEU A 316 -25.99 3.43 15.23
CA LEU A 316 -27.22 3.20 16.00
C LEU A 316 -26.91 2.55 17.36
N PHE A 317 -25.92 1.65 17.40
CA PHE A 317 -25.44 1.01 18.63
C PHE A 317 -24.51 1.93 19.43
N TYR A 318 -23.67 2.70 18.74
CA TYR A 318 -22.70 3.61 19.33
C TYR A 318 -22.94 5.05 18.85
N PRO A 319 -24.03 5.68 19.30
CA PRO A 319 -24.34 7.05 18.89
C PRO A 319 -23.31 8.04 19.42
N GLY A 320 -23.03 9.06 18.62
CA GLY A 320 -22.25 10.22 19.05
C GLY A 320 -22.95 10.98 20.18
N LYS A 321 -22.16 11.68 21.00
CA LYS A 321 -22.69 12.50 22.11
C LYS A 321 -23.32 13.82 21.65
N ASN A 322 -22.99 14.28 20.44
CA ASN A 322 -23.56 15.50 19.88
C ASN A 322 -24.99 15.25 19.40
N GLN A 323 -25.97 15.99 19.93
CA GLN A 323 -27.38 15.82 19.59
C GLN A 323 -27.68 16.09 18.10
N PHE A 324 -26.94 16.98 17.44
CA PHE A 324 -27.16 17.35 16.04
C PHE A 324 -26.48 16.41 15.05
N PHE A 325 -25.38 15.77 15.46
CA PHE A 325 -24.58 14.86 14.64
C PHE A 325 -24.41 13.52 15.36
N LYS A 326 -25.53 12.97 15.81
CA LYS A 326 -25.58 11.77 16.66
C LYS A 326 -25.27 10.50 15.89
N TYR A 327 -25.61 10.44 14.61
CA TYR A 327 -25.54 9.24 13.80
C TYR A 327 -24.68 9.47 12.55
N TRP A 328 -24.02 8.41 12.10
CA TRP A 328 -23.36 8.38 10.81
C TRP A 328 -24.44 8.48 9.73
N PHE A 329 -24.27 9.31 8.70
CA PHE A 329 -25.19 9.31 7.57
C PHE A 329 -24.45 8.76 6.35
N PRO A 330 -24.96 7.66 5.76
CA PRO A 330 -24.27 7.01 4.65
C PRO A 330 -24.50 7.78 3.34
N GLU A 331 -23.56 8.62 2.93
CA GLU A 331 -23.66 9.43 1.70
C GLU A 331 -23.87 8.55 0.47
N THR A 332 -23.26 7.36 0.45
CA THR A 332 -23.31 6.45 -0.70
C THR A 332 -24.63 5.68 -0.81
N SER A 333 -25.52 5.79 0.20
CA SER A 333 -26.84 5.15 0.21
C SER A 333 -27.80 5.67 -0.87
N CYS A 334 -27.48 6.80 -1.50
CA CYS A 334 -28.21 7.29 -2.67
C CYS A 334 -28.04 6.38 -3.91
N TYR A 335 -27.04 5.50 -3.89
CA TYR A 335 -26.84 4.45 -4.88
C TYR A 335 -27.53 3.16 -4.45
N ASN A 336 -27.88 2.33 -5.44
CA ASN A 336 -28.48 1.03 -5.20
C ASN A 336 -27.59 0.19 -4.26
N SER A 337 -28.19 -0.34 -3.19
CA SER A 337 -27.54 -1.09 -2.12
C SER A 337 -27.93 -2.57 -2.10
N PHE A 338 -28.66 -3.08 -3.11
CA PHE A 338 -29.04 -4.51 -3.21
C PHE A 338 -27.84 -5.47 -3.30
N ASP A 339 -26.66 -4.96 -3.66
CA ASP A 339 -25.44 -5.73 -3.81
C ASP A 339 -24.64 -5.90 -2.51
N VAL A 340 -25.01 -5.22 -1.41
CA VAL A 340 -24.30 -5.20 -0.13
C VAL A 340 -24.43 -6.53 0.61
N THR A 341 -23.30 -7.13 1.03
CA THR A 341 -23.28 -8.54 1.46
C THR A 341 -22.99 -8.80 2.92
N ILE A 342 -22.34 -7.87 3.65
CA ILE A 342 -21.93 -8.10 5.04
C ILE A 342 -23.10 -8.46 5.94
N LEU A 343 -24.21 -7.71 5.87
CA LEU A 343 -25.36 -7.95 6.73
C LEU A 343 -26.08 -9.28 6.40
N PRO A 344 -26.37 -9.63 5.13
CA PRO A 344 -26.86 -10.97 4.79
C PRO A 344 -25.94 -12.11 5.25
N LYS A 345 -24.61 -11.95 5.17
CA LYS A 345 -23.65 -12.98 5.58
C LYS A 345 -23.70 -13.27 7.09
N ILE A 346 -24.13 -12.30 7.91
CA ILE A 346 -24.26 -12.46 9.37
C ILE A 346 -25.28 -13.56 9.75
N ILE A 347 -26.20 -13.94 8.86
CA ILE A 347 -27.10 -15.09 9.09
C ILE A 347 -26.31 -16.39 9.34
N SER A 348 -25.12 -16.53 8.75
CA SER A 348 -24.25 -17.68 9.01
C SER A 348 -23.63 -17.59 10.41
N LYS A 349 -23.94 -18.54 11.30
CA LYS A 349 -23.33 -18.63 12.64
C LYS A 349 -21.81 -18.49 12.60
N ARG A 350 -21.13 -19.21 11.69
CA ARG A 350 -19.67 -19.15 11.53
C ARG A 350 -19.16 -17.73 11.26
N PHE A 351 -19.86 -16.97 10.43
CA PHE A 351 -19.48 -15.59 10.12
C PHE A 351 -19.88 -14.64 11.26
N PHE A 352 -21.06 -14.83 11.84
CA PHE A 352 -21.51 -14.07 13.01
C PHE A 352 -20.52 -14.15 14.17
N GLU A 353 -19.96 -15.33 14.47
CA GLU A 353 -18.96 -15.47 15.54
C GLU A 353 -17.74 -14.55 15.35
N LYS A 354 -17.37 -14.23 14.11
CA LYS A 354 -16.29 -13.28 13.80
C LYS A 354 -16.74 -11.83 13.96
N VAL A 355 -17.94 -11.50 13.48
CA VAL A 355 -18.44 -10.11 13.39
C VAL A 355 -19.13 -9.64 14.66
N LYS A 356 -19.62 -10.53 15.53
CA LYS A 356 -20.35 -10.16 16.75
C LYS A 356 -19.59 -9.17 17.65
N ILE A 357 -18.25 -9.19 17.59
CA ILE A 357 -17.39 -8.29 18.34
C ILE A 357 -17.68 -6.82 18.02
N ILE A 358 -18.00 -6.47 16.77
CA ILE A 358 -18.32 -5.08 16.40
C ILE A 358 -19.72 -4.63 16.83
N PHE A 359 -20.61 -5.54 17.27
CA PHE A 359 -22.00 -5.24 17.64
C PHE A 359 -22.29 -5.27 19.15
N ASN A 360 -21.26 -5.26 19.99
CA ASN A 360 -21.38 -5.40 21.45
C ASN A 360 -22.11 -6.66 21.93
N VAL A 361 -22.18 -7.70 21.11
CA VAL A 361 -22.83 -8.95 21.52
C VAL A 361 -21.81 -9.77 22.30
N ASN A 362 -21.91 -9.70 23.63
CA ASN A 362 -21.36 -10.74 24.50
C ASN A 362 -22.25 -11.98 24.32
N LEU A 363 -21.66 -13.17 24.17
CA LEU A 363 -22.45 -14.41 24.12
C LEU A 363 -23.37 -14.44 25.35
N PRO A 364 -24.64 -14.88 25.23
CA PRO A 364 -25.34 -15.37 26.41
C PRO A 364 -24.55 -16.56 26.97
N ASP A 365 -24.38 -16.59 28.28
CA ASP A 365 -23.81 -17.72 29.02
C ASP A 365 -24.47 -19.07 28.65
#